data_AF-A0A7S2QRI4-F1
#
_entry.id   AF-A0A7S2QRI4-F1
#
_cell.length_a   1.000
_cell.length_b   1.000
_cell.length_c   1.000
_cell.angle_alpha   90.00
_cell.angle_beta   90.00
_cell.angle_gamma   90.00
#
_symmetry.space_group_name_H-M   'P 1'
#
loop_
_entity.id
_entity.type
_entity.pdbx_description
1 polymer ?
#
loop_
_entity_poly.entity_id
_entity_poly.type
_entity_poly.pdbx_seq_one_letter_code
_entity_poly.pdbx_strand_id
1 'polypeptide(L)'
;YSTCSLNPVENEAVVAAALTAHGPAVKLVECLNFGESLKLHKGLLTWRVPRVDDTTGTNFYSSIEDVEPRIRQKVRTIFAPSETEAAELQLDKCVRVLPHANNTGGFFIAKFEKVAPLARNTISRNSPTEVDVGKCDDDDEKDGVDDKDDINKDGGGVLCVDVDDKDDDDDDGVVEKDGVDNHDGVDGVDKDGGVVDNDGNDCVDKDGNDCVDKDGGVVDNDGNDCVDKDGNDCVDKDGGV
;
A
#
# COMPACT_ATOMS: atom_id res chain seq x y z
N TYR A 1 -6.66 -8.33 2.57
CA TYR A 1 -5.85 -8.46 1.34
C TYR A 1 -6.70 -9.15 0.29
N SER A 2 -6.74 -8.64 -0.94
CA SER A 2 -7.54 -9.21 -2.01
C SER A 2 -6.98 -8.85 -3.38
N THR A 3 -7.20 -9.71 -4.37
CA THR A 3 -6.77 -9.49 -5.76
C THR A 3 -7.80 -10.05 -6.74
N CYS A 4 -7.76 -9.57 -7.99
CA CYS A 4 -8.50 -10.14 -9.13
C CYS A 4 -7.67 -11.18 -9.91
N SER A 5 -6.54 -11.64 -9.35
CA SER A 5 -5.68 -12.68 -9.94
C SER A 5 -5.97 -14.03 -9.29
N LEU A 6 -5.78 -15.11 -10.04
CA LEU A 6 -5.82 -16.49 -9.53
C LEU A 6 -4.43 -17.11 -9.43
N ASN A 7 -3.36 -16.33 -9.60
CA ASN A 7 -1.99 -16.81 -9.51
C ASN A 7 -1.57 -16.95 -8.04
N PRO A 8 -1.19 -18.16 -7.57
CA PRO A 8 -0.77 -18.34 -6.19
C PRO A 8 0.49 -17.56 -5.79
N VAL A 9 1.35 -17.19 -6.75
CA VAL A 9 2.53 -16.34 -6.50
C VAL A 9 2.11 -14.92 -6.10
N GLU A 10 1.00 -14.43 -6.63
CA GLU A 10 0.45 -13.12 -6.29
C GLU A 10 -0.53 -13.20 -5.10
N ASN A 11 -0.78 -14.39 -4.56
CA ASN A 11 -1.86 -14.63 -3.59
C ASN A 11 -1.33 -15.36 -2.35
N GLU A 12 -1.41 -16.69 -2.31
CA GLU A 12 -1.00 -17.50 -1.16
C GLU A 12 0.47 -17.30 -0.77
N ALA A 13 1.36 -17.05 -1.73
CA ALA A 13 2.75 -16.71 -1.46
C ALA A 13 2.91 -15.38 -0.71
N VAL A 14 2.16 -14.35 -1.11
CA VAL A 14 2.14 -13.03 -0.45
C VAL A 14 1.62 -13.15 0.98
N VAL A 15 0.55 -13.93 1.16
CA VAL A 15 -0.03 -14.21 2.48
C VAL A 15 0.97 -14.94 3.37
N ALA A 16 1.61 -16.00 2.86
CA ALA A 16 2.61 -16.77 3.61
C ALA A 16 3.81 -15.91 4.02
N ALA A 17 4.29 -15.04 3.11
CA ALA A 17 5.36 -14.10 3.40
C ALA A 17 4.98 -13.09 4.49
N ALA A 18 3.78 -12.53 4.42
CA ALA A 18 3.28 -11.58 5.42
C ALA A 18 3.16 -12.22 6.82
N LEU A 19 2.58 -13.42 6.91
CA LEU A 19 2.47 -14.16 8.18
C LEU A 19 3.85 -14.52 8.74
N THR A 20 4.77 -14.95 7.88
CA THR A 20 6.15 -15.27 8.30
C THR A 20 6.88 -14.03 8.81
N ALA A 21 6.73 -12.89 8.15
CA ALA A 21 7.38 -11.63 8.53
C ALA A 21 6.87 -11.08 9.86
N HIS A 22 5.58 -11.27 10.16
CA HIS A 22 4.95 -10.74 11.38
C HIS A 22 4.76 -11.77 12.49
N GLY A 23 5.09 -13.03 12.21
CA GLY A 23 5.02 -14.14 13.16
C GLY A 23 3.67 -14.21 13.88
N PRO A 24 3.64 -14.45 15.20
CA PRO A 24 2.40 -14.66 15.94
C PRO A 24 1.57 -13.39 16.13
N ALA A 25 2.05 -12.20 15.73
CA ALA A 25 1.32 -10.95 15.89
C ALA A 25 0.16 -10.78 14.89
N VAL A 26 0.16 -11.58 13.82
CA VAL A 26 -0.88 -11.59 12.78
C VAL A 26 -1.27 -13.04 12.51
N LYS A 27 -2.57 -13.32 12.42
CA LYS A 27 -3.09 -14.65 12.06
C LYS A 27 -4.16 -14.55 10.98
N LEU A 28 -4.35 -15.64 10.23
CA LEU A 28 -5.48 -15.76 9.31
C LEU A 28 -6.79 -16.07 10.05
N VAL A 29 -7.83 -15.37 9.63
CA VAL A 29 -9.20 -15.57 10.10
C VAL A 29 -10.05 -16.07 8.95
N GLU A 30 -11.01 -16.92 9.27
CA GLU A 30 -11.94 -17.47 8.30
C GLU A 30 -12.77 -16.37 7.63
N CYS A 31 -12.87 -16.44 6.31
CA CYS A 31 -13.71 -15.56 5.50
C CYS A 31 -15.06 -16.26 5.22
N LEU A 32 -15.78 -16.64 6.28
CA LEU A 32 -17.04 -17.39 6.19
C LEU A 32 -18.24 -16.45 6.39
N ASN A 33 -18.57 -15.62 5.40
CA ASN A 33 -19.91 -15.00 5.36
C ASN A 33 -20.33 -14.39 4.00
N PHE A 34 -20.01 -15.02 2.87
CA PHE A 34 -20.35 -14.48 1.54
C PHE A 34 -21.74 -14.89 1.02
N GLY A 35 -22.62 -15.38 1.90
CA GLY A 35 -23.95 -15.90 1.54
C GLY A 35 -23.90 -17.30 0.90
N GLU A 36 -25.03 -18.00 0.89
CA GLU A 36 -25.14 -19.38 0.38
C GLU A 36 -24.96 -19.50 -1.14
N SER A 37 -25.10 -18.39 -1.89
CA SER A 37 -25.05 -18.37 -3.35
C SER A 37 -23.62 -18.40 -3.91
N LEU A 38 -22.61 -17.97 -3.15
CA LEU A 38 -21.24 -17.87 -3.64
C LEU A 38 -20.45 -19.13 -3.27
N LYS A 39 -20.00 -19.87 -4.29
CA LYS A 39 -19.15 -21.05 -4.14
C LYS A 39 -17.72 -20.63 -3.88
N LEU A 40 -17.29 -20.80 -2.64
CA LEU A 40 -15.95 -20.50 -2.17
C LEU A 40 -15.06 -21.74 -2.25
N HIS A 41 -13.82 -21.55 -2.67
CA HIS A 41 -12.78 -22.57 -2.60
C HIS A 41 -11.70 -22.15 -1.60
N LYS A 42 -11.13 -23.13 -0.89
CA LYS A 42 -10.02 -22.90 0.04
C LYS A 42 -8.76 -22.44 -0.69
N GLY A 43 -7.89 -21.73 0.04
CA GLY A 43 -6.55 -21.37 -0.43
C GLY A 43 -5.71 -22.59 -0.77
N LEU A 44 -4.75 -22.39 -1.66
CA LEU A 44 -3.80 -23.43 -2.04
C LEU A 44 -2.71 -23.60 -0.98
N LEU A 45 -2.36 -24.85 -0.67
CA LEU A 45 -1.23 -25.18 0.21
C LEU A 45 0.07 -25.42 -0.58
N THR A 46 -0.05 -25.76 -1.86
CA THR A 46 1.07 -26.05 -2.76
C THR A 46 0.83 -25.43 -4.13
N TRP A 47 1.91 -24.99 -4.78
CA TRP A 47 1.88 -24.46 -6.14
C TRP A 47 3.25 -24.60 -6.81
N ARG A 48 3.27 -24.38 -8.13
CA ARG A 48 4.51 -24.38 -8.93
C ARG A 48 4.90 -22.96 -9.30
N VAL A 49 6.19 -22.71 -9.37
CA VAL A 49 6.76 -21.40 -9.69
C VAL A 49 7.32 -21.42 -11.12
N PRO A 50 6.82 -20.59 -12.05
CA PRO A 50 7.37 -20.48 -13.39
C PRO A 50 8.85 -20.04 -13.36
N ARG A 51 9.62 -20.51 -14.34
CA ARG A 51 11.00 -20.10 -14.51
C ARG A 51 11.09 -18.66 -14.99
N VAL A 52 11.94 -17.86 -14.34
CA VAL A 52 12.11 -16.42 -14.67
C VAL A 52 12.84 -16.25 -16.00
N ASP A 53 13.72 -17.19 -16.34
CA ASP A 53 14.48 -17.27 -17.58
C ASP A 53 13.67 -17.85 -18.76
N ASP A 54 12.47 -18.37 -18.51
CA ASP A 54 11.64 -18.98 -19.53
C ASP A 54 10.58 -18.00 -20.08
N THR A 55 10.83 -17.51 -21.28
CA THR A 55 9.91 -16.63 -22.01
C THR A 55 8.67 -17.37 -22.53
N THR A 56 8.64 -18.71 -22.53
CA THR A 56 7.48 -19.49 -22.98
C THR A 56 6.42 -19.65 -21.90
N GLY A 57 6.76 -19.43 -20.62
CA GLY A 57 5.87 -19.62 -19.48
C GLY A 57 5.45 -21.07 -19.25
N THR A 58 6.16 -22.04 -19.82
CA THR A 58 5.80 -23.46 -19.75
C THR A 58 6.69 -24.27 -18.80
N ASN A 59 7.88 -23.76 -18.49
CA ASN A 59 8.83 -24.38 -17.59
C ASN A 59 8.69 -23.83 -16.17
N PHE A 60 8.80 -24.74 -15.19
CA PHE A 60 8.69 -24.44 -13.77
C PHE A 60 9.98 -24.88 -13.07
N TYR A 61 10.31 -24.23 -11.95
CA TYR A 61 11.35 -24.76 -11.05
C TYR A 61 10.83 -26.03 -10.36
N SER A 62 11.69 -27.03 -10.20
CA SER A 62 11.32 -28.25 -9.45
C SER A 62 11.36 -27.99 -7.95
N SER A 63 12.29 -27.15 -7.51
CA SER A 63 12.44 -26.68 -6.14
C SER A 63 13.22 -25.36 -6.11
N ILE A 64 13.36 -24.75 -4.93
CA ILE A 64 14.17 -23.55 -4.75
C ILE A 64 15.67 -23.80 -5.03
N GLU A 65 16.13 -25.05 -4.88
CA GLU A 65 17.50 -25.47 -5.18
C GLU A 65 17.81 -25.45 -6.69
N ASP A 66 16.79 -25.47 -7.56
CA ASP A 66 16.97 -25.30 -9.01
C ASP A 66 17.17 -23.84 -9.42
N VAL A 67 16.93 -22.89 -8.51
CA VAL A 67 17.09 -21.46 -8.78
C VAL A 67 18.56 -21.08 -8.71
N GLU A 68 19.02 -20.28 -9.67
CA GLU A 68 20.40 -19.76 -9.67
C GLU A 68 20.75 -19.06 -8.35
N PRO A 69 21.96 -19.31 -7.79
CA PRO A 69 22.34 -18.76 -6.49
C PRO A 69 22.21 -17.24 -6.37
N ARG A 70 22.39 -16.50 -7.48
CA ARG A 70 22.34 -15.04 -7.52
C ARG A 70 20.94 -14.47 -7.27
N ILE A 71 19.88 -15.20 -7.63
CA ILE A 71 18.49 -14.75 -7.48
C ILE A 71 17.71 -15.55 -6.44
N ARG A 72 18.23 -16.69 -5.97
CA ARG A 72 17.56 -17.61 -5.02
C ARG A 72 16.99 -16.91 -3.80
N GLN A 73 17.75 -15.99 -3.19
CA GLN A 73 17.27 -15.27 -2.01
C GLN A 73 16.10 -14.32 -2.33
N LYS A 74 16.11 -13.70 -3.51
CA LYS A 74 15.07 -12.76 -3.95
C LYS A 74 13.75 -13.46 -4.23
N VAL A 75 13.80 -14.69 -4.74
CA VAL A 75 12.60 -15.46 -5.11
C VAL A 75 12.16 -16.44 -4.02
N ARG A 76 12.81 -16.46 -2.85
CA ARG A 76 12.49 -17.45 -1.81
C ARG A 76 11.01 -17.44 -1.41
N THR A 77 10.40 -16.25 -1.33
CA THR A 77 9.04 -16.05 -0.84
C THR A 77 7.95 -16.42 -1.86
N ILE A 78 8.28 -16.60 -3.14
CA ILE A 78 7.28 -16.98 -4.15
C ILE A 78 7.06 -18.49 -4.23
N PHE A 79 7.93 -19.29 -3.61
CA PHE A 79 7.75 -20.74 -3.51
C PHE A 79 6.75 -21.09 -2.42
N ALA A 80 6.01 -22.18 -2.63
CA ALA A 80 5.17 -22.74 -1.59
C ALA A 80 6.02 -23.11 -0.37
N PRO A 81 5.57 -22.78 0.85
CA PRO A 81 6.20 -23.30 2.05
C PRO A 81 6.04 -24.82 2.12
N SER A 82 6.75 -25.47 3.05
CA SER A 82 6.53 -26.90 3.28
C SER A 82 5.07 -27.17 3.70
N GLU A 83 4.57 -28.38 3.49
CA GLU A 83 3.18 -28.73 3.84
C GLU A 83 2.88 -28.47 5.33
N THR A 84 3.84 -28.76 6.22
CA THR A 84 3.74 -28.46 7.66
C THR A 84 3.62 -26.96 7.91
N GLU A 85 4.50 -26.15 7.32
CA GLU A 85 4.47 -24.68 7.47
C GLU A 85 3.17 -24.11 6.88
N ALA A 86 2.70 -24.61 5.73
CA ALA A 86 1.44 -24.18 5.12
C ALA A 86 0.23 -24.44 6.05
N ALA A 87 0.23 -25.58 6.74
CA ALA A 87 -0.79 -25.94 7.71
C ALA A 87 -0.71 -25.10 9.00
N GLU A 88 0.50 -24.83 9.50
CA GLU A 88 0.74 -23.95 10.65
C GLU A 88 0.28 -22.51 10.36
N LEU A 89 0.55 -22.03 9.15
CA LEU A 89 0.10 -20.73 8.64
C LEU A 89 -1.40 -20.70 8.32
N GLN A 90 -2.06 -21.86 8.25
CA GLN A 90 -3.49 -22.01 7.97
C GLN A 90 -3.91 -21.37 6.64
N LEU A 91 -3.11 -21.56 5.59
CA LEU A 91 -3.34 -20.96 4.28
C LEU A 91 -4.69 -21.39 3.64
N ASP A 92 -5.28 -22.49 4.10
CA ASP A 92 -6.59 -22.94 3.64
C ASP A 92 -7.75 -22.01 4.05
N LYS A 93 -7.52 -21.09 5.00
CA LYS A 93 -8.45 -20.02 5.38
C LYS A 93 -8.56 -18.89 4.35
N CYS A 94 -7.60 -18.81 3.43
CA CYS A 94 -7.74 -17.95 2.25
C CYS A 94 -8.90 -18.46 1.39
N VAL A 95 -9.51 -17.55 0.64
CA VAL A 95 -10.68 -17.85 -0.18
C VAL A 95 -10.39 -17.53 -1.64
N ARG A 96 -10.74 -18.47 -2.51
CA ARG A 96 -10.67 -18.35 -3.97
C ARG A 96 -12.10 -18.39 -4.51
N VAL A 97 -12.50 -17.37 -5.24
CA VAL A 97 -13.74 -17.33 -6.03
C VAL A 97 -13.37 -17.69 -7.45
N LEU A 98 -13.78 -18.89 -7.88
CA LEU A 98 -13.41 -19.41 -9.20
C LEU A 98 -14.45 -19.02 -10.25
N PRO A 99 -14.03 -18.53 -11.43
CA PRO A 99 -14.93 -18.11 -12.50
C PRO A 99 -15.93 -19.19 -12.91
N HIS A 100 -15.44 -20.43 -13.07
CA HIS A 100 -16.26 -21.57 -13.51
C HIS A 100 -17.26 -22.04 -12.45
N ALA A 101 -17.06 -21.72 -11.18
CA ALA A 101 -17.95 -22.12 -10.10
C ALA A 101 -19.11 -21.12 -9.90
N ASN A 102 -18.86 -19.85 -10.19
CA ASN A 102 -19.73 -18.73 -9.84
C ASN A 102 -20.26 -17.93 -11.03
N ASN A 103 -19.74 -18.14 -12.24
CA ASN A 103 -20.02 -17.30 -13.42
C ASN A 103 -19.67 -15.82 -13.18
N THR A 104 -18.52 -15.59 -12.55
CA THR A 104 -17.97 -14.26 -12.18
C THR A 104 -16.53 -14.13 -12.66
N GLY A 105 -15.92 -12.97 -12.43
CA GLY A 105 -14.45 -12.84 -12.45
C GLY A 105 -13.78 -13.72 -11.38
N GLY A 106 -12.48 -13.95 -11.53
CA GLY A 106 -11.67 -14.66 -10.54
C GLY A 106 -11.27 -13.71 -9.42
N PHE A 107 -11.35 -14.17 -8.18
CA PHE A 107 -11.04 -13.32 -7.02
C PHE A 107 -10.34 -14.12 -5.92
N PHE A 108 -9.42 -13.47 -5.22
CA PHE A 108 -8.73 -14.01 -4.06
C PHE A 108 -8.92 -13.11 -2.84
N ILE A 109 -9.12 -13.70 -1.67
CA ILE A 109 -9.38 -13.00 -0.42
C ILE A 109 -8.59 -13.63 0.72
N ALA A 110 -7.89 -12.81 1.49
CA ALA A 110 -7.29 -13.18 2.76
C ALA A 110 -7.62 -12.13 3.83
N LYS A 111 -8.19 -12.60 4.95
CA LYS A 111 -8.51 -11.79 6.12
C LYS A 111 -7.51 -12.08 7.23
N PHE A 112 -6.94 -11.01 7.77
CA PHE A 112 -5.99 -11.07 8.86
C PHE A 112 -6.58 -10.47 10.13
N GLU A 113 -6.20 -11.02 11.28
CA GLU A 113 -6.43 -10.44 12.60
C GLU A 113 -5.08 -10.12 13.23
N LYS A 114 -4.91 -8.86 13.62
CA LYS A 114 -3.76 -8.42 14.41
C LYS A 114 -4.03 -8.75 15.88
N VAL A 115 -3.22 -9.63 16.45
CA VAL A 115 -3.38 -10.14 17.82
C VAL A 115 -2.34 -9.59 18.80
N ALA A 116 -1.28 -8.95 18.29
CA ALA A 116 -0.26 -8.31 19.10
C ALA A 116 0.28 -7.05 18.39
N PRO A 117 1.03 -6.18 19.10
CA PRO A 117 1.76 -5.08 18.45
C PRO A 117 2.68 -5.61 17.35
N LEU A 118 2.64 -4.98 16.18
CA LEU A 118 3.57 -5.31 15.11
C LEU A 118 4.93 -4.72 15.45
N ALA A 119 6.00 -5.46 15.20
CA ALA A 119 7.34 -4.91 15.25
C ALA A 119 7.39 -3.69 14.32
N ARG A 120 7.79 -2.53 14.85
CA ARG A 120 8.05 -1.37 14.00
C ARG A 120 9.18 -1.75 13.08
N ASN A 121 8.90 -1.82 11.78
CA ASN A 121 9.94 -1.96 10.79
C ASN A 121 10.73 -0.65 10.84
N THR A 122 11.85 -0.62 11.55
CA THR A 122 12.77 0.52 11.55
C THR A 122 13.48 0.53 10.21
N ILE A 123 12.75 0.84 9.14
CA ILE A 123 13.36 1.48 8.00
C ILE A 123 13.81 2.82 8.58
N SER A 124 15.10 2.89 8.91
CA SER A 124 15.76 4.16 9.19
C SER A 124 15.48 5.04 7.97
N ARG A 125 14.49 5.92 8.05
CA ARG A 125 14.53 7.16 7.29
C ARG A 125 15.78 7.83 7.85
N ASN A 126 16.89 7.70 7.15
CA ASN A 126 18.04 8.55 7.42
C ASN A 126 17.56 9.97 7.14
N SER A 127 17.04 10.62 8.18
CA SER A 127 16.88 12.07 8.20
C SER A 127 18.27 12.68 8.01
N PRO A 128 18.40 13.74 7.20
CA PRO A 128 19.67 14.40 6.96
C PRO A 128 20.30 14.79 8.30
N THR A 129 21.60 14.52 8.41
CA THR A 129 22.46 14.92 9.52
C THR A 129 22.22 16.39 9.89
N GLU A 130 21.68 16.65 11.08
CA GLU A 130 21.77 17.97 11.69
C GLU A 130 23.25 18.28 11.94
N VAL A 131 23.65 19.41 11.40
CA VAL A 131 24.98 20.01 11.52
C VAL A 131 25.22 20.46 12.96
N ASP A 132 26.30 19.94 13.53
CA ASP A 132 26.86 20.31 14.83
C ASP A 132 27.24 21.80 14.85
N VAL A 133 26.44 22.62 15.50
CA VAL A 133 26.77 24.02 15.81
C VAL A 133 27.19 24.10 17.28
N GLY A 134 28.51 24.12 17.47
CA GLY A 134 29.20 25.03 18.39
C GLY A 134 28.75 25.08 19.84
N LYS A 135 29.49 24.38 20.69
CA LYS A 135 29.49 24.51 22.15
C LYS A 135 30.03 25.89 22.60
N CYS A 136 29.28 26.57 23.47
CA CYS A 136 29.80 27.59 24.38
C CYS A 136 29.43 27.18 25.82
N ASP A 137 30.47 27.02 26.64
CA ASP A 137 30.39 26.73 28.07
C ASP A 137 29.98 27.98 28.85
N ASP A 138 29.10 27.84 29.84
CA ASP A 138 29.11 28.65 31.06
C ASP A 138 28.39 27.89 32.19
N ASP A 139 29.04 27.90 33.35
CA ASP A 139 28.69 27.25 34.61
C ASP A 139 27.44 27.84 35.29
N ASP A 140 26.66 27.04 36.03
CA ASP A 140 26.48 27.19 37.49
C ASP A 140 25.28 26.40 38.10
N GLU A 141 25.62 25.71 39.19
CA GLU A 141 24.90 25.42 40.44
C GLU A 141 23.44 24.87 40.54
N LYS A 142 23.39 23.67 41.16
CA LYS A 142 22.47 23.13 42.21
C LYS A 142 20.99 23.55 42.27
N ASP A 143 20.09 22.57 42.37
CA ASP A 143 19.61 22.02 43.65
C ASP A 143 18.59 20.88 43.41
N GLY A 144 18.50 19.96 44.36
CA GLY A 144 17.60 18.80 44.30
C GLY A 144 16.16 19.12 44.73
N VAL A 145 15.28 18.14 44.55
CA VAL A 145 14.45 17.51 45.60
C VAL A 145 13.48 16.53 44.93
N ASP A 146 13.32 15.40 45.61
CA ASP A 146 12.41 14.29 45.40
C ASP A 146 10.94 14.74 45.19
N ASP A 147 10.15 13.96 44.44
CA ASP A 147 9.04 13.24 45.07
C ASP A 147 8.37 12.20 44.17
N LYS A 148 7.74 11.27 44.87
CA LYS A 148 7.27 9.95 44.50
C LYS A 148 5.87 9.96 43.86
N ASP A 149 5.42 8.73 43.62
CA ASP A 149 4.03 8.26 43.56
C ASP A 149 3.41 8.20 42.16
N ASP A 150 2.65 7.20 41.74
CA ASP A 150 2.46 5.80 42.13
C ASP A 150 1.41 5.24 41.13
N ILE A 151 1.43 3.92 40.90
CA ILE A 151 0.26 3.07 40.65
C ILE A 151 -0.57 3.25 39.35
N ASN A 152 -0.40 2.24 38.48
CA ASN A 152 -1.42 1.48 37.74
C ASN A 152 -2.89 1.96 37.73
N LYS A 153 -3.50 1.93 36.55
CA LYS A 153 -4.83 1.31 36.37
C LYS A 153 -5.15 1.03 34.89
N ASP A 154 -5.49 -0.24 34.65
CA ASP A 154 -6.16 -0.75 33.46
C ASP A 154 -7.49 -0.03 33.20
N GLY A 155 -7.84 0.10 31.92
CA GLY A 155 -9.18 0.53 31.51
C GLY A 155 -9.29 0.59 29.99
N GLY A 156 -10.09 -0.30 29.41
CA GLY A 156 -10.19 -0.54 27.97
C GLY A 156 -10.59 0.68 27.14
N GLY A 157 -10.02 0.75 25.94
CA GLY A 157 -10.44 1.63 24.85
C GLY A 157 -10.86 0.79 23.65
N VAL A 158 -12.16 0.67 23.46
CA VAL A 158 -12.78 0.25 22.20
C VAL A 158 -12.49 1.35 21.17
N LEU A 159 -11.89 1.02 20.03
CA LEU A 159 -11.93 1.92 18.87
C LEU A 159 -13.14 1.50 18.03
N CYS A 160 -14.25 2.19 18.27
CA CYS A 160 -15.24 2.46 17.24
C CYS A 160 -14.61 3.46 16.27
N VAL A 161 -14.76 3.22 14.98
CA VAL A 161 -14.66 4.27 13.97
C VAL A 161 -16.07 4.49 13.49
N ASP A 162 -16.54 5.70 13.74
CA ASP A 162 -17.88 6.19 13.51
C ASP A 162 -18.24 6.14 12.02
N VAL A 163 -19.46 5.66 11.76
CA VAL A 163 -20.17 5.85 10.50
C VAL A 163 -21.02 7.10 10.71
N ASP A 164 -20.63 8.21 10.08
CA ASP A 164 -21.54 9.34 9.90
C ASP A 164 -22.32 9.13 8.60
N ASP A 165 -23.48 8.47 8.73
CA ASP A 165 -24.61 8.68 7.82
C ASP A 165 -25.22 10.06 8.13
N LYS A 166 -25.35 10.91 7.12
CA LYS A 166 -26.37 11.95 7.09
C LYS A 166 -27.04 11.94 5.72
N ASP A 167 -28.23 11.39 5.70
CA ASP A 167 -29.25 11.61 4.67
C ASP A 167 -29.65 13.09 4.63
N ASP A 168 -29.99 13.61 3.45
CA ASP A 168 -31.18 14.44 3.23
C ASP A 168 -31.42 14.63 1.71
N ASP A 169 -32.47 13.94 1.26
CA ASP A 169 -33.45 14.10 0.17
C ASP A 169 -33.37 15.22 -0.91
N ASP A 170 -33.76 14.78 -2.11
CA ASP A 170 -34.65 15.39 -3.12
C ASP A 170 -34.20 16.49 -4.13
N ASP A 171 -34.22 16.05 -5.40
CA ASP A 171 -35.02 16.57 -6.53
C ASP A 171 -34.44 17.56 -7.58
N ASP A 172 -34.63 17.10 -8.83
CA ASP A 172 -34.69 17.71 -10.16
C ASP A 172 -33.99 19.04 -10.53
N GLY A 173 -33.11 18.95 -11.55
CA GLY A 173 -33.32 19.71 -12.79
C GLY A 173 -32.31 20.82 -13.17
N VAL A 174 -31.73 20.62 -14.36
CA VAL A 174 -31.39 21.64 -15.39
C VAL A 174 -30.08 22.47 -15.24
N VAL A 175 -29.12 22.13 -16.13
CA VAL A 175 -28.22 22.96 -16.98
C VAL A 175 -27.69 24.31 -16.43
N GLU A 176 -26.36 24.42 -16.31
CA GLU A 176 -25.43 25.42 -16.92
C GLU A 176 -24.05 25.30 -16.22
N LYS A 177 -22.95 24.99 -16.94
CA LYS A 177 -21.92 25.94 -17.38
C LYS A 177 -21.57 27.00 -16.34
N ASP A 178 -20.41 26.85 -15.70
CA ASP A 178 -19.27 27.77 -15.74
C ASP A 178 -18.33 27.53 -14.54
N GLY A 179 -17.10 27.99 -14.71
CA GLY A 179 -15.89 27.60 -13.97
C GLY A 179 -16.00 27.64 -12.45
N VAL A 180 -15.29 26.70 -11.83
CA VAL A 180 -14.99 26.77 -10.40
C VAL A 180 -13.77 27.66 -10.24
N ASP A 181 -14.03 28.91 -9.86
CA ASP A 181 -13.03 29.76 -9.21
C ASP A 181 -12.65 29.11 -7.88
N ASN A 182 -11.50 28.42 -7.84
CA ASN A 182 -10.88 27.99 -6.60
C ASN A 182 -10.32 29.21 -5.87
N HIS A 183 -11.02 29.59 -4.80
CA HIS A 183 -10.46 30.36 -3.72
C HIS A 183 -9.46 29.48 -2.97
N ASP A 184 -8.31 30.07 -2.66
CA ASP A 184 -7.17 29.54 -1.89
C ASP A 184 -6.14 28.80 -2.76
N GLY A 185 -4.99 29.46 -2.93
CA GLY A 185 -3.86 29.06 -3.77
C GLY A 185 -3.28 27.70 -3.39
N VAL A 186 -3.83 26.67 -4.03
CA VAL A 186 -3.25 25.35 -4.13
C VAL A 186 -3.03 25.08 -5.60
N ASP A 187 -1.88 24.52 -5.90
CA ASP A 187 -1.31 24.21 -7.21
C ASP A 187 -2.35 23.59 -8.15
N GLY A 188 -2.18 23.82 -9.46
CA GLY A 188 -3.06 23.32 -10.52
C GLY A 188 -3.04 21.80 -10.57
N VAL A 189 -3.80 21.17 -9.68
CA VAL A 189 -3.97 19.73 -9.61
C VAL A 189 -5.40 19.41 -9.94
N ASP A 190 -5.60 18.46 -10.85
CA ASP A 190 -6.93 18.00 -11.19
C ASP A 190 -7.61 17.24 -10.02
N LYS A 191 -8.82 16.74 -10.26
CA LYS A 191 -9.60 16.01 -9.26
C LYS A 191 -8.97 14.67 -8.89
N ASP A 192 -8.12 14.14 -9.77
CA ASP A 192 -7.49 12.83 -9.65
C ASP A 192 -6.06 12.93 -9.07
N GLY A 193 -5.51 14.13 -8.93
CA GLY A 193 -4.17 14.35 -8.36
C GLY A 193 -3.07 14.68 -9.37
N GLY A 194 -3.38 14.81 -10.66
CA GLY A 194 -2.41 15.11 -11.73
C GLY A 194 -2.15 16.61 -11.92
N VAL A 195 -0.92 16.94 -12.34
CA VAL A 195 -0.52 18.32 -12.65
C VAL A 195 -1.19 18.80 -13.93
N VAL A 196 -1.83 19.97 -13.88
CA VAL A 196 -2.47 20.60 -15.05
C VAL A 196 -1.85 21.95 -15.39
N ASP A 197 -1.91 22.31 -16.67
CA ASP A 197 -1.48 23.61 -17.18
C ASP A 197 -2.47 24.74 -16.80
N ASN A 198 -2.13 25.98 -17.18
CA ASN A 198 -2.99 27.14 -16.92
C ASN A 198 -4.33 27.11 -17.69
N ASP A 199 -4.46 26.26 -18.70
CA ASP A 199 -5.70 26.01 -19.44
C ASP A 199 -6.51 24.82 -18.87
N GLY A 200 -5.96 24.12 -17.87
CA GLY A 200 -6.56 22.98 -17.19
C GLY A 200 -6.38 21.63 -17.88
N ASN A 201 -5.38 21.47 -18.75
CA ASN A 201 -5.04 20.18 -19.37
C ASN A 201 -3.92 19.47 -18.62
N ASP A 202 -3.96 18.13 -18.62
CA ASP A 202 -2.96 17.29 -17.95
C ASP A 202 -1.57 17.40 -18.60
N CYS A 203 -0.56 17.62 -17.76
CA CYS A 203 0.85 17.75 -18.14
C CYS A 203 1.56 16.40 -18.20
N VAL A 204 0.95 15.44 -18.89
CA VAL A 204 1.45 14.06 -19.00
C VAL A 204 1.87 13.69 -20.40
N ASP A 205 2.84 12.78 -20.51
CA ASP A 205 3.26 12.18 -21.77
C ASP A 205 2.20 11.21 -22.30
N LYS A 206 2.46 10.63 -23.48
CA LYS A 206 1.55 9.66 -24.11
C LYS A 206 1.35 8.38 -23.29
N ASP A 207 2.26 8.10 -22.36
CA ASP A 207 2.23 6.94 -21.50
C ASP A 207 1.57 7.26 -20.14
N GLY A 208 1.18 8.53 -19.90
CA GLY A 208 0.47 9.00 -18.71
C GLY A 208 1.39 9.37 -17.53
N ASN A 209 2.69 9.59 -17.77
CA ASN A 209 3.62 10.08 -16.74
C ASN A 209 3.82 11.59 -16.90
N ASP A 210 4.17 12.29 -15.82
CA ASP A 210 4.46 13.72 -15.88
C ASP A 210 5.58 14.03 -16.87
N CYS A 211 5.33 15.00 -17.75
CA CYS A 211 6.31 15.51 -18.68
C CYS A 211 7.32 16.36 -17.91
N VAL A 212 8.56 15.91 -17.80
CA VAL A 212 9.65 16.67 -17.16
C VAL A 212 10.71 17.12 -18.15
N ASP A 213 11.25 18.32 -17.93
CA ASP A 213 12.35 18.87 -18.69
C ASP A 213 13.70 18.23 -18.29
N LYS A 214 14.81 18.82 -18.77
CA LYS A 214 16.15 18.28 -18.49
C LYS A 214 16.65 18.62 -17.09
N ASP A 215 16.10 19.67 -16.50
CA ASP A 215 16.46 20.12 -15.16
C ASP A 215 15.53 19.50 -14.09
N GLY A 216 14.49 18.79 -14.54
CA GLY A 216 13.56 18.01 -13.72
C GLY A 216 12.30 18.78 -13.32
N GLY A 217 11.91 19.80 -14.09
CA GLY A 217 10.65 20.53 -13.89
C GLY A 217 9.53 20.07 -14.82
N VAL A 218 8.29 20.07 -14.34
CA VAL A 218 7.12 19.75 -15.16
C VAL A 218 6.95 20.73 -16.33
N VAL A 219 6.75 20.20 -17.53
CA VAL A 219 6.52 20.97 -18.77
C VAL A 219 5.27 20.50 -19.50
N ASP A 220 4.71 21.39 -20.31
CA ASP A 220 3.56 21.10 -21.16
C ASP A 220 3.98 20.26 -22.39
N ASN A 221 3.00 19.89 -23.21
CA ASN A 221 3.23 19.14 -24.44
C ASN A 221 4.01 19.92 -25.52
N ASP A 222 4.12 21.25 -25.38
CA ASP A 222 4.90 22.13 -26.24
C ASP A 222 6.33 22.38 -25.69
N GLY A 223 6.61 21.89 -24.48
CA GLY A 223 7.89 21.99 -23.78
C GLY A 223 8.09 23.32 -23.03
N ASN A 224 7.02 24.03 -22.67
CA ASN A 224 7.09 25.19 -21.77
C ASN A 224 6.88 24.78 -20.32
N ASP A 225 7.50 25.51 -19.40
CA ASP A 225 7.38 25.27 -17.95
C ASP A 225 5.92 25.37 -17.50
N CYS A 226 5.47 24.32 -16.82
CA CYS A 226 4.17 24.29 -16.15
C CYS A 226 4.31 25.04 -14.83
N VAL A 227 3.86 26.29 -14.84
CA VAL A 227 3.87 27.16 -13.68
C VAL A 227 2.47 27.53 -13.25
N ASP A 228 2.28 27.71 -11.94
CA ASP A 228 1.06 28.24 -11.36
C ASP A 228 0.78 29.68 -11.86
N LYS A 229 -0.37 30.23 -11.43
CA LYS A 229 -0.80 31.59 -11.81
C LYS A 229 0.15 32.68 -11.29
N ASP A 230 0.97 32.34 -10.30
CA ASP A 230 1.96 33.23 -9.67
C ASP A 230 3.37 33.06 -10.27
N GLY A 231 3.56 32.10 -11.19
CA GLY A 231 4.80 31.82 -11.91
C GLY A 231 5.77 30.89 -11.19
N ASN A 232 5.31 30.09 -10.21
CA ASN A 232 6.13 29.05 -9.57
C ASN A 232 5.92 27.70 -10.24
N ASP A 233 6.95 26.84 -10.21
CA ASP A 233 6.89 25.49 -10.77
C ASP A 233 5.75 24.68 -10.13
N CYS A 234 4.90 24.08 -10.97
CA CYS A 234 3.86 23.19 -10.51
C CYS A 234 4.49 21.91 -9.94
N VAL A 235 4.16 21.60 -8.69
CA VAL A 235 4.57 20.37 -8.02
C VAL A 235 3.35 19.47 -7.76
N ASP A 236 3.53 18.16 -7.87
CA ASP A 236 2.47 17.22 -7.53
C ASP A 236 2.17 17.22 -6.01
N LYS A 237 1.07 16.57 -5.60
CA LYS A 237 0.69 16.44 -4.17
C LYS A 237 1.71 15.65 -3.34
N ASP A 238 2.63 14.95 -3.98
CA ASP A 238 3.71 14.17 -3.35
C ASP A 238 5.02 14.97 -3.24
N GLY A 239 5.04 16.23 -3.71
CA GLY A 239 6.18 17.14 -3.64
C GLY A 239 7.26 16.85 -4.69
N GLY A 240 6.91 16.16 -5.77
CA GLY A 240 7.71 16.03 -6.98
C GLY A 240 7.63 17.31 -7.81
N VAL A 241 8.80 17.83 -8.20
CA VAL A 241 8.97 18.84 -9.25
C VAL A 241 9.08 18.12 -10.59
#